data_AF-A0A662FZF5-F1
#
_entry.id   AF-A0A662FZF5-F1
#
_cell.length_a   1.000
_cell.length_b   1.000
_cell.length_c   1.000
_cell.angle_alpha   90.00
_cell.angle_beta   90.00
_cell.angle_gamma   90.00
#
_symmetry.space_group_name_H-M   'P 1'
#
loop_
_entity.id
_entity.type
_entity.pdbx_description
1 polymer ?
#
loop_
_entity_poly.entity_id
_entity_poly.type
_entity_poly.pdbx_seq_one_letter_code
_entity_poly.pdbx_strand_id
1 'polypeptide(L)'
;MSSRRIITLKEALKDFLREEGVALEDVLEAMDEDPRGLLESLLRRVDIDFEEAMELERNFTSRQLNLLILAIHIFYIANVSGYYKGYLVVPLREEVVNEKGKVTREGLARIIKSLGLKPRWSTLPV
;
A
#
# COMPACT_ATOMS: atom_id res chain seq x y z
N MET A 1 4.72 16.55 27.37
CA MET A 1 5.06 15.86 26.11
C MET A 1 3.79 15.17 25.63
N SER A 2 3.22 15.61 24.51
CA SER A 2 2.04 14.93 23.95
C SER A 2 2.50 13.58 23.41
N SER A 3 2.05 12.48 24.01
CA SER A 3 2.33 11.14 23.49
C SER A 3 1.83 11.09 22.04
N ARG A 4 2.75 11.07 21.07
CA ARG A 4 2.37 10.86 19.66
C ARG A 4 1.67 9.52 19.58
N ARG A 5 0.37 9.54 19.33
CA ARG A 5 -0.38 8.31 19.11
C ARG A 5 -0.01 7.78 17.74
N ILE A 6 0.37 6.52 17.67
CA ILE A 6 0.71 5.82 16.43
C ILE A 6 -0.48 4.98 15.98
N ILE A 7 -0.62 4.77 14.68
CA ILE A 7 -1.60 3.85 14.09
C ILE A 7 -0.92 3.04 13.00
N THR A 8 -1.20 1.74 12.93
CA THR A 8 -0.68 0.92 11.83
C THR A 8 -1.37 1.29 10.52
N LEU A 9 -0.68 1.12 9.39
CA LEU A 9 -1.28 1.34 8.07
C LEU A 9 -2.56 0.53 7.86
N LYS A 10 -2.59 -0.72 8.34
CA LYS A 10 -3.75 -1.61 8.25
C LYS A 10 -4.96 -1.07 9.04
N GLU A 11 -4.73 -0.60 10.27
CA GLU A 11 -5.79 -0.01 11.09
C GLU A 11 -6.29 1.30 10.48
N ALA A 12 -5.38 2.16 10.02
CA ALA A 12 -5.71 3.43 9.38
C ALA A 12 -6.56 3.22 8.11
N LEU A 13 -6.18 2.26 7.26
CA LEU A 13 -6.94 1.94 6.05
C LEU A 13 -8.34 1.38 6.37
N LYS A 14 -8.45 0.48 7.35
CA LYS A 14 -9.74 -0.07 7.78
C LYS A 14 -10.66 1.02 8.32
N ASP A 15 -10.10 1.93 9.11
CA ASP A 15 -10.85 3.06 9.67
C ASP A 15 -11.29 4.03 8.58
N PHE A 16 -10.40 4.36 7.64
CA PHE A 16 -10.69 5.22 6.49
C PHE A 16 -11.87 4.69 5.66
N LEU A 17 -11.81 3.41 5.25
CA LEU A 17 -12.88 2.80 4.45
C LEU A 17 -14.23 2.79 5.18
N ARG A 18 -14.21 2.55 6.49
CA ARG A 18 -15.42 2.59 7.32
C ARG A 18 -16.06 3.99 7.34
N GLU A 19 -15.26 5.05 7.34
CA GLU A 19 -15.78 6.42 7.33
C GLU A 19 -16.35 6.86 6.00
N GLU A 20 -15.72 6.44 4.91
CA GLU A 20 -16.26 6.66 3.56
C GLU A 20 -17.53 5.84 3.30
N GLY A 21 -17.88 4.92 4.21
CA GLY A 21 -19.04 4.05 4.07
C GLY A 21 -18.88 3.01 2.97
N VAL A 22 -17.63 2.66 2.61
CA VAL A 22 -17.31 1.76 1.50
C VAL A 22 -16.70 0.46 2.02
N ALA A 23 -17.14 -0.68 1.49
CA ALA A 23 -16.48 -1.95 1.78
C ALA A 23 -15.16 -2.06 1.00
N LEU A 24 -14.14 -2.64 1.61
CA LEU A 24 -12.87 -2.87 0.92
C LEU A 24 -13.09 -3.70 -0.36
N GLU A 25 -13.97 -4.69 -0.26
CA GLU A 25 -14.36 -5.56 -1.36
C GLU A 25 -14.85 -4.77 -2.57
N ASP A 26 -15.77 -3.84 -2.37
CA ASP A 26 -16.34 -3.01 -3.44
C ASP A 26 -15.27 -2.13 -4.11
N VAL A 27 -14.35 -1.56 -3.31
CA VAL A 27 -13.23 -0.78 -3.87
C VAL A 27 -12.32 -1.66 -4.71
N LEU A 28 -11.95 -2.84 -4.21
CA LEU A 28 -11.02 -3.72 -4.91
C LEU A 28 -11.64 -4.33 -6.17
N GLU A 29 -12.96 -4.54 -6.20
CA GLU A 29 -13.71 -4.94 -7.41
C GLU A 29 -13.80 -3.80 -8.42
N ALA A 30 -14.04 -2.56 -7.97
CA ALA A 30 -14.03 -1.39 -8.84
C ALA A 30 -12.63 -1.09 -9.43
N MET A 31 -11.58 -1.50 -8.72
CA MET A 31 -10.18 -1.45 -9.17
C MET A 31 -9.77 -2.67 -10.02
N ASP A 32 -10.69 -3.58 -10.38
CA ASP A 32 -10.31 -4.73 -11.18
C ASP A 32 -9.83 -4.25 -12.56
N GLU A 33 -8.50 -4.22 -12.70
CA GLU A 33 -7.79 -3.74 -13.87
C GLU A 33 -7.19 -4.93 -14.63
N ASP A 34 -7.04 -4.80 -15.94
CA ASP A 34 -6.24 -5.76 -16.70
C ASP A 34 -4.79 -5.78 -16.15
N PRO A 35 -4.05 -6.90 -16.28
CA PRO A 35 -2.70 -7.01 -15.72
C PRO A 35 -1.73 -5.90 -16.17
N ARG A 36 -1.93 -5.32 -17.35
CA ARG A 36 -1.07 -4.23 -17.86
C ARG A 36 -1.38 -2.92 -17.14
N GLY A 37 -2.67 -2.63 -16.90
CA GLY A 37 -3.11 -1.48 -16.10
C GLY A 37 -2.53 -1.53 -14.68
N LEU A 38 -2.60 -2.70 -14.05
CA LEU A 38 -2.07 -2.92 -12.70
C LEU A 38 -0.56 -2.60 -12.61
N LEU A 39 0.23 -3.13 -13.55
CA LEU A 39 1.68 -2.88 -13.61
C LEU A 39 1.99 -1.41 -13.84
N GLU A 40 1.28 -0.76 -14.75
CA GLU A 40 1.44 0.68 -15.00
C GLU A 40 1.12 1.50 -13.73
N SER A 41 0.07 1.12 -13.00
CA SER A 41 -0.36 1.76 -11.77
C SER A 41 0.70 1.62 -10.65
N LEU A 42 1.38 0.47 -10.57
CA LEU A 42 2.54 0.27 -9.68
C LEU A 42 3.72 1.16 -10.08
N LEU A 43 4.16 1.13 -11.34
CA LEU A 43 5.33 1.89 -11.82
C LEU A 43 5.18 3.41 -11.69
N ARG A 44 3.93 3.90 -11.73
CA ARG A 44 3.63 5.32 -11.47
C ARG A 44 3.88 5.73 -10.02
N ARG A 45 3.74 4.82 -9.06
CA ARG A 45 3.77 5.11 -7.61
C ARG A 45 5.03 4.62 -6.91
N VAL A 46 5.66 3.58 -7.45
CA VAL A 46 6.82 2.91 -6.86
C VAL A 46 8.04 3.13 -7.73
N ASP A 47 9.20 3.36 -7.10
CA ASP A 47 10.50 3.52 -7.74
C ASP A 47 11.14 2.14 -7.94
N ILE A 48 10.58 1.38 -8.86
CA ILE A 48 11.01 0.05 -9.31
C ILE A 48 10.98 0.00 -10.84
N ASP A 49 11.73 -0.93 -11.43
CA ASP A 49 11.66 -1.20 -12.86
C ASP A 49 10.51 -2.16 -13.24
N PHE A 50 10.36 -2.40 -14.55
CA PHE A 50 9.31 -3.28 -15.07
C PHE A 50 9.49 -4.74 -14.66
N GLU A 51 10.72 -5.24 -14.55
CA GLU A 51 11.00 -6.62 -14.16
C GLU A 51 10.59 -6.87 -12.70
N GLU A 52 10.88 -5.92 -11.82
CA GLU A 52 10.44 -5.94 -10.44
C GLU A 52 8.92 -5.86 -10.29
N ALA A 53 8.25 -5.03 -11.10
CA ALA A 53 6.80 -4.94 -11.11
C ALA A 53 6.17 -6.28 -11.56
N MET A 54 6.75 -6.93 -12.57
CA MET A 54 6.37 -8.27 -13.00
C MET A 54 6.58 -9.33 -11.91
N GLU A 55 7.65 -9.21 -11.12
CA GLU A 55 7.90 -10.11 -9.99
C GLU A 55 6.83 -9.94 -8.89
N LEU A 56 6.38 -8.70 -8.62
CA LEU A 56 5.26 -8.46 -7.70
C LEU A 56 3.96 -9.09 -8.20
N GLU A 57 3.65 -8.94 -9.50
CA GLU A 57 2.47 -9.55 -10.13
C GLU A 57 2.46 -11.08 -10.01
N ARG A 58 3.61 -11.72 -10.23
CA ARG A 58 3.75 -13.17 -10.06
C ARG A 58 3.59 -13.61 -8.61
N ASN A 59 4.03 -12.79 -7.66
CA ASN A 59 4.08 -13.16 -6.24
C ASN A 59 2.83 -12.78 -5.45
N PHE A 60 2.01 -11.86 -5.92
CA PHE A 60 0.81 -11.39 -5.22
C PHE A 60 -0.43 -11.52 -6.11
N THR A 61 -1.62 -11.56 -5.52
CA THR A 61 -2.85 -11.52 -6.31
C THR A 61 -3.15 -10.10 -6.78
N SER A 62 -3.87 -9.93 -7.89
CA SER A 62 -4.33 -8.61 -8.34
C SER A 62 -5.06 -7.87 -7.22
N ARG A 63 -5.85 -8.58 -6.42
CA ARG A 63 -6.52 -8.05 -5.22
C ARG A 63 -5.54 -7.53 -4.16
N GLN A 64 -4.46 -8.25 -3.87
CA GLN A 64 -3.42 -7.79 -2.94
C GLN A 64 -2.66 -6.58 -3.48
N LEU A 65 -2.38 -6.55 -4.80
CA LEU A 65 -1.71 -5.43 -5.44
C LEU A 65 -2.61 -4.19 -5.52
N ASN A 66 -3.90 -4.36 -5.78
CA ASN A 66 -4.88 -3.27 -5.70
C ASN A 66 -4.96 -2.69 -4.29
N LEU A 67 -4.99 -3.55 -3.25
CA LEU A 67 -4.92 -3.10 -1.86
C LEU A 67 -3.64 -2.30 -1.57
N LEU A 68 -2.51 -2.77 -2.10
CA LEU A 68 -1.22 -2.11 -1.96
C LEU A 68 -1.22 -0.73 -2.64
N ILE A 69 -1.70 -0.64 -3.87
CA ILE A 69 -1.83 0.61 -4.65
C ILE A 69 -2.74 1.61 -3.93
N LEU A 70 -3.90 1.14 -3.44
CA LEU A 70 -4.87 1.95 -2.71
C LEU A 70 -4.23 2.56 -1.45
N ALA A 71 -3.60 1.72 -0.62
CA ALA A 71 -2.94 2.16 0.60
C ALA A 71 -1.79 3.15 0.31
N ILE A 72 -0.98 2.88 -0.72
CA ILE A 72 0.09 3.78 -1.16
C ILE A 72 -0.49 5.14 -1.55
N HIS A 73 -1.54 5.13 -2.37
CA HIS A 73 -2.15 6.35 -2.85
C HIS A 73 -2.70 7.20 -1.70
N ILE A 74 -3.49 6.63 -0.80
CA ILE A 74 -4.14 7.34 0.30
C ILE A 74 -3.11 7.89 1.28
N PHE A 75 -2.19 7.05 1.77
CA PHE A 75 -1.38 7.38 2.96
C PHE A 75 0.00 7.96 2.66
N TYR A 76 0.53 7.77 1.46
CA TYR A 76 1.91 8.19 1.14
C TYR A 76 2.00 9.16 -0.04
N ILE A 77 1.05 9.09 -0.98
CA ILE A 77 1.04 9.98 -2.16
C ILE A 77 0.12 11.17 -1.93
N ALA A 78 -1.18 10.95 -1.68
CA ALA A 78 -2.15 12.01 -1.47
C ALA A 78 -1.96 12.71 -0.12
N ASN A 79 -1.60 11.94 0.93
CA ASN A 79 -1.32 12.47 2.25
C ASN A 79 0.18 12.70 2.48
N VAL A 80 0.63 13.93 2.28
CA VAL A 80 2.05 14.30 2.47
C VAL A 80 2.41 14.42 3.96
N SER A 81 1.43 14.62 4.85
CA SER A 81 1.68 14.88 6.27
C SER A 81 2.17 13.65 7.06
N GLY A 82 1.83 12.44 6.60
CA GLY A 82 2.06 11.19 7.35
C GLY A 82 1.12 10.99 8.56
N TYR A 83 0.16 11.89 8.76
CA TYR A 83 -0.82 11.80 9.84
C TYR A 83 -2.20 11.38 9.34
N TYR A 84 -2.87 10.53 10.11
CA TYR A 84 -4.27 10.17 9.94
C TYR A 84 -5.03 10.50 11.23
N LYS A 85 -5.91 11.51 11.20
CA LYS A 85 -6.67 11.99 12.38
C LYS A 85 -5.81 12.31 13.61
N GLY A 86 -4.64 12.89 13.38
CA GLY A 86 -3.68 13.21 14.44
C GLY A 86 -2.88 12.01 14.95
N TYR A 87 -3.09 10.80 14.43
CA TYR A 87 -2.22 9.64 14.63
C TYR A 87 -1.12 9.62 13.58
N LEU A 88 0.10 9.30 13.98
CA LEU A 88 1.21 9.10 13.05
C LEU A 88 1.09 7.70 12.43
N VAL A 89 1.00 7.63 11.10
CA VAL A 89 0.87 6.36 10.38
C VAL A 89 2.23 5.69 10.29
N VAL A 90 2.31 4.39 10.64
CA VAL A 90 3.53 3.59 10.49
C VAL A 90 3.39 2.50 9.41
N PRO A 91 4.37 2.32 8.50
CA PRO A 91 5.67 3.02 8.45
C PRO A 91 5.56 4.50 8.07
N LEU A 92 6.55 5.30 8.48
CA LEU A 92 6.52 6.75 8.28
C LEU A 92 6.72 7.09 6.81
N ARG A 93 6.15 8.22 6.36
CA ARG A 93 6.28 8.66 4.97
C ARG A 93 7.76 8.86 4.57
N GLU A 94 8.54 9.51 5.43
CA GLU A 94 9.98 9.74 5.24
C GLU A 94 10.81 8.45 5.16
N GLU A 95 10.29 7.33 5.67
CA GLU A 95 10.98 6.03 5.61
C GLU A 95 10.65 5.25 4.32
N VAL A 96 9.56 5.60 3.64
CA VAL A 96 9.05 4.79 2.51
C VAL A 96 9.01 5.54 1.19
N VAL A 97 8.99 6.86 1.20
CA VAL A 97 8.91 7.69 -0.01
C VAL A 97 10.21 8.45 -0.22
N ASN A 98 10.76 8.38 -1.44
CA ASN A 98 11.95 9.13 -1.83
C ASN A 98 11.64 10.61 -2.14
N GLU A 99 12.70 11.37 -2.43
CA GLU A 99 12.61 12.79 -2.79
C GLU A 99 11.80 13.05 -4.07
N LYS A 100 11.65 12.05 -4.95
CA LYS A 100 10.81 12.13 -6.17
C LYS A 100 9.32 11.90 -5.88
N GLY A 101 8.94 11.68 -4.63
CA GLY A 101 7.57 11.39 -4.24
C GLY A 101 7.11 9.96 -4.57
N LYS A 102 8.03 9.05 -4.89
CA LYS A 102 7.73 7.63 -5.17
C LYS A 102 8.10 6.74 -3.99
N VAL A 103 7.34 5.67 -3.78
CA VAL A 103 7.66 4.64 -2.79
C VAL A 103 8.93 3.90 -3.21
N THR A 104 9.92 3.79 -2.34
CA THR A 104 11.15 3.04 -2.62
C THR A 104 10.92 1.53 -2.53
N ARG A 105 11.84 0.71 -3.07
CA ARG A 105 11.79 -0.76 -2.91
C ARG A 105 11.72 -1.18 -1.44
N GLU A 106 12.53 -0.58 -0.57
CA GLU A 106 12.49 -0.87 0.87
C GLU A 106 11.17 -0.38 1.50
N GLY A 107 10.71 0.80 1.10
CA GLY A 107 9.42 1.34 1.51
C GLY A 107 8.27 0.41 1.16
N LEU A 108 8.27 -0.14 -0.06
CA LEU A 108 7.28 -1.09 -0.54
C LEU A 108 7.26 -2.35 0.36
N ALA A 109 8.42 -2.92 0.68
CA ALA A 109 8.51 -4.07 1.57
C ALA A 109 7.95 -3.78 2.97
N ARG A 110 8.21 -2.59 3.53
CA ARG A 110 7.65 -2.15 4.82
C ARG A 110 6.13 -2.02 4.75
N ILE A 111 5.59 -1.48 3.66
CA ILE A 111 4.15 -1.31 3.43
C ILE A 111 3.46 -2.67 3.29
N ILE A 112 3.99 -3.59 2.46
CA ILE A 112 3.50 -4.96 2.29
C ILE A 112 3.38 -5.65 3.66
N LYS A 113 4.44 -5.55 4.48
CA LYS A 113 4.45 -6.10 5.84
C LYS A 113 3.41 -5.44 6.75
N SER A 114 3.30 -4.12 6.73
CA SER A 114 2.35 -3.36 7.56
C SER A 114 0.88 -3.68 7.22
N LEU A 115 0.59 -3.93 5.94
CA LEU A 115 -0.73 -4.41 5.49
C LEU A 115 -0.98 -5.89 5.84
N GLY A 116 0.06 -6.64 6.20
CA GLY A 116 -0.02 -8.09 6.43
C GLY A 116 -0.18 -8.90 5.15
N LEU A 117 0.26 -8.35 4.02
CA LEU A 117 0.25 -9.05 2.73
C LEU A 117 1.29 -10.17 2.73
N LYS A 118 0.93 -11.28 2.08
CA LYS A 118 1.77 -12.48 2.00
C LYS A 118 1.93 -12.91 0.54
N PRO A 119 3.15 -13.23 0.10
CA PRO A 119 3.37 -13.80 -1.23
C PRO A 119 2.66 -15.15 -1.40
N ARG A 120 2.25 -15.49 -2.62
CA ARG A 120 1.57 -16.74 -2.99
C ARG A 120 2.35 -18.00 -2.59
N TRP A 121 3.69 -17.96 -2.62
CA TRP A 121 4.52 -19.10 -2.22
C TRP A 121 4.54 -19.33 -0.70
N SER A 122 4.27 -18.29 0.10
CA SER A 122 4.29 -18.39 1.57
C SER A 122 3.03 -19.05 2.17
N THR A 123 2.06 -19.40 1.33
CA THR A 123 0.82 -20.12 1.71
C THR A 123 0.87 -21.62 1.39
N LEU A 124 2.00 -22.13 0.88
CA LEU A 124 2.18 -23.58 0.70
C LEU A 124 2.54 -24.22 2.06
N PRO A 125 1.87 -25.31 2.47
CA PRO A 125 2.32 -26.08 3.61
C PRO A 125 3.70 -26.66 3.27
N VAL A 126 4.66 -26.46 4.19
CA VAL A 126 5.96 -27.14 4.17
C VAL A 126 5.76 -28.63 4.38
#